data_AF-A0A378RKA8-F1
#
_entry.id   AF-A0A378RKA8-F1
#
_cell.length_a   1.000
_cell.length_b   1.000
_cell.length_c   1.000
_cell.angle_alpha   90.00
_cell.angle_beta   90.00
_cell.angle_gamma   90.00
#
_symmetry.space_group_name_H-M   'P 1'
#
loop_
_entity.id
_entity.type
_entity.pdbx_description
1 polymer ?
#
loop_
_entity_poly.entity_id
_entity_poly.type
_entity_poly.pdbx_seq_one_letter_code
_entity_poly.pdbx_strand_id
1 'polypeptide(L)'
;MLKITYFTLLTLFFTSFLMAQDVKFKNKIVTIDNKEVLTYEQPFMSDNMTFFKLNSKEEILYLQYTNDPHSRNANMLYYTIAFVQQKVSFETQKFNQHGLKKVFKKMVKEGIVLPDGTIDVEAMERFKVKYEDNISKFLVR
;
A
#
# COMPACT_ATOMS: atom_id res chain seq x y z
N MET A 1 -1.24 16.91 -49.03
CA MET A 1 -2.16 16.18 -48.12
C MET A 1 -1.56 14.91 -47.51
N LEU A 2 -0.76 14.11 -48.25
CA LEU A 2 -0.21 12.82 -47.75
C LEU A 2 0.72 12.92 -46.52
N LYS A 3 1.32 14.10 -46.25
CA LYS A 3 2.25 14.31 -45.11
C LYS A 3 1.54 14.53 -43.77
N ILE A 4 0.29 15.03 -43.78
CA ILE A 4 -0.47 15.31 -42.55
C ILE A 4 -0.96 13.99 -41.93
N THR A 5 -1.31 13.01 -42.77
CA THR A 5 -1.78 11.68 -42.33
C THR A 5 -0.72 10.90 -41.53
N TYR A 6 0.56 10.99 -41.90
CA TYR A 6 1.63 10.32 -41.14
C TYR A 6 1.86 10.94 -39.75
N PHE A 7 1.66 12.24 -39.60
CA PHE A 7 1.84 12.92 -38.31
C PHE A 7 0.75 12.52 -37.30
N THR A 8 -0.50 12.39 -37.76
CA THR A 8 -1.61 11.87 -36.93
C THR A 8 -1.45 10.39 -36.55
N LEU A 9 -0.86 9.57 -37.43
CA LEU A 9 -0.64 8.14 -37.14
C LEU A 9 0.50 7.93 -36.12
N LEU A 10 1.50 8.83 -36.12
CA LEU A 10 2.60 8.82 -35.15
C LEU A 10 2.13 9.20 -33.74
N THR A 11 1.20 10.15 -33.62
CA THR A 11 0.66 10.57 -32.30
C THR A 11 -0.24 9.52 -31.64
N LEU A 12 -0.86 8.62 -32.40
CA LEU A 12 -1.69 7.52 -31.89
C LEU A 12 -0.89 6.35 -31.29
N PHE A 13 0.40 6.21 -31.63
CA PHE A 13 1.28 5.21 -31.02
C PHE A 13 1.88 5.67 -29.67
N PHE A 14 1.82 6.97 -29.36
CA PHE A 14 2.35 7.56 -28.12
C PHE A 14 1.33 7.71 -26.99
N THR A 15 0.10 7.21 -27.15
CA THR A 15 -0.76 6.91 -25.97
C THR A 15 -0.27 5.62 -25.31
N SER A 16 1.02 5.61 -24.99
CA SER A 16 1.70 4.57 -24.27
C SER A 16 1.04 4.43 -22.91
N PHE A 17 0.30 3.34 -22.74
CA PHE A 17 0.41 2.47 -21.58
C PHE A 17 0.59 3.20 -20.23
N LEU A 18 -0.34 4.09 -19.87
CA LEU A 18 -0.60 4.41 -18.46
C LEU A 18 -1.24 3.17 -17.81
N MET A 19 -0.52 2.05 -17.80
CA MET A 19 -0.97 0.85 -17.13
C MET A 19 -0.82 1.11 -15.64
N ALA A 20 -1.95 1.29 -14.97
CA ALA A 20 -1.99 1.19 -13.52
C ALA A 20 -1.43 -0.18 -13.13
N GLN A 21 -0.49 -0.21 -12.17
CA GLN A 21 0.11 -1.47 -11.71
C GLN A 21 -1.01 -2.41 -11.23
N ASP A 22 -1.07 -3.61 -11.82
CA ASP A 22 -2.08 -4.61 -11.51
C ASP A 22 -1.61 -5.43 -10.30
N VAL A 23 -2.23 -5.17 -9.15
CA VAL A 23 -1.90 -5.83 -7.88
C VAL A 23 -2.93 -6.90 -7.56
N LYS A 24 -2.50 -8.17 -7.47
CA LYS A 24 -3.36 -9.31 -7.12
C LYS A 24 -2.87 -9.99 -5.85
N PHE A 25 -3.82 -10.58 -5.13
CA PHE A 25 -3.60 -11.36 -3.92
C PHE A 25 -4.22 -12.73 -4.14
N LYS A 26 -3.40 -13.77 -4.25
CA LYS A 26 -3.86 -15.13 -4.49
C LYS A 26 -2.93 -16.12 -3.82
N ASN A 27 -3.48 -17.15 -3.16
CA ASN A 27 -2.70 -18.23 -2.55
C ASN A 27 -1.57 -17.74 -1.62
N LYS A 28 -1.84 -16.72 -0.78
CA LYS A 28 -0.85 -16.07 0.11
C LYS A 28 0.33 -15.39 -0.62
N ILE A 29 0.20 -15.16 -1.92
CA ILE A 29 1.19 -14.46 -2.75
C ILE A 29 0.58 -13.15 -3.24
N VAL A 30 1.40 -12.10 -3.22
CA VAL A 30 1.13 -10.82 -3.86
C VAL A 30 1.83 -10.83 -5.21
N THR A 31 1.08 -10.52 -6.27
CA THR A 31 1.67 -10.24 -7.57
C THR A 31 1.47 -8.78 -7.96
N ILE A 32 2.51 -8.18 -8.54
CA ILE A 32 2.48 -6.86 -9.17
C ILE A 32 2.80 -7.09 -10.64
N ASP A 33 1.91 -6.68 -11.54
CA ASP A 33 2.04 -6.87 -12.98
C ASP A 33 2.35 -8.32 -13.36
N ASN A 34 1.65 -9.25 -12.72
CA ASN A 34 1.78 -10.71 -12.84
C ASN A 34 3.13 -11.30 -12.39
N LYS A 35 4.02 -10.52 -11.77
CA LYS A 35 5.22 -11.04 -11.11
C LYS A 35 4.94 -11.27 -9.64
N GLU A 36 5.35 -12.41 -9.11
CA GLU A 36 5.34 -12.64 -7.66
C GLU A 36 6.36 -11.70 -7.02
N VAL A 37 5.96 -10.98 -5.97
CA VAL A 37 6.83 -9.98 -5.32
C VAL A 37 6.96 -10.18 -3.81
N LEU A 38 5.88 -10.60 -3.14
CA LEU A 38 5.81 -10.78 -1.70
C LEU A 38 4.89 -11.95 -1.37
N THR A 39 5.08 -12.54 -0.20
CA THR A 39 4.04 -13.37 0.42
C THR A 39 3.29 -12.54 1.46
N TYR A 40 2.08 -12.94 1.79
CA TYR A 40 1.29 -12.28 2.83
C TYR A 40 0.57 -13.30 3.72
N GLU A 41 0.42 -12.95 4.99
CA GLU A 41 -0.40 -13.68 5.94
C GLU A 41 -1.48 -12.77 6.52
N GLN A 42 -2.71 -13.27 6.54
CA GLN A 42 -3.85 -12.67 7.22
C GLN A 42 -4.61 -13.82 7.88
N PRO A 43 -4.52 -13.97 9.22
CA PRO A 43 -5.27 -14.98 9.93
C PRO A 43 -6.78 -14.81 9.70
N PHE A 44 -7.54 -15.89 9.85
CA PHE A 44 -8.99 -15.86 9.63
C PHE A 44 -9.66 -14.82 10.56
N MET A 45 -10.50 -13.96 9.98
CA MET A 45 -11.15 -12.84 10.68
C MET A 45 -10.18 -11.87 11.38
N SER A 46 -8.93 -11.79 10.93
CA SER A 46 -7.96 -10.85 11.49
C SER A 46 -8.03 -9.49 10.82
N ASP A 47 -7.98 -8.46 11.65
CA ASP A 47 -7.77 -7.07 11.28
C ASP A 47 -6.29 -6.74 11.01
N ASN A 48 -5.41 -7.75 10.99
CA ASN A 48 -3.98 -7.60 10.75
C ASN A 48 -3.57 -8.33 9.47
N MET A 49 -2.59 -7.79 8.76
CA MET A 49 -1.99 -8.38 7.58
C MET A 49 -0.50 -8.09 7.58
N THR A 50 0.29 -9.15 7.46
CA THR A 50 1.76 -9.07 7.40
C THR A 50 2.24 -9.47 6.02
N PHE A 51 3.24 -8.77 5.50
CA PHE A 51 3.86 -9.02 4.22
C PHE A 51 5.32 -9.39 4.41
N PHE A 52 5.76 -10.44 3.71
CA PHE A 52 7.12 -10.96 3.79
C PHE A 52 7.78 -10.96 2.42
N LYS A 53 9.10 -10.87 2.41
CA LYS A 53 9.90 -11.11 1.22
C LYS A 53 9.67 -12.53 0.72
N LEU A 54 9.63 -12.71 -0.61
CA LEU A 54 9.50 -14.04 -1.21
C LEU A 54 10.53 -15.02 -0.67
N ASN A 55 10.08 -16.25 -0.42
CA ASN A 55 10.90 -17.37 0.04
C ASN A 55 11.68 -17.08 1.32
N SER A 56 11.24 -16.11 2.12
CA SER A 56 11.85 -15.69 3.37
C SER A 56 10.79 -15.47 4.44
N LYS A 57 11.23 -15.42 5.70
CA LYS A 57 10.42 -14.96 6.84
C LYS A 57 10.69 -13.49 7.18
N GLU A 58 11.44 -12.81 6.33
CA GLU A 58 11.79 -11.41 6.47
C GLU A 58 10.54 -10.54 6.25
N GLU A 59 10.07 -9.95 7.34
CA GLU A 59 8.91 -9.07 7.36
C GLU A 59 9.27 -7.72 6.74
N ILE A 60 8.45 -7.29 5.77
CA ILE A 60 8.62 -6.02 5.06
C ILE A 60 7.66 -4.98 5.64
N LEU A 61 6.40 -5.37 5.79
CA LEU A 61 5.30 -4.47 6.06
C LEU A 61 4.25 -5.15 6.93
N TYR A 62 3.78 -4.42 7.92
CA TYR A 62 2.65 -4.80 8.77
C TYR A 62 1.54 -3.76 8.65
N LEU A 63 0.32 -4.25 8.44
CA LEU A 63 -0.90 -3.45 8.41
C LEU A 63 -1.85 -3.97 9.48
N GLN A 64 -2.38 -3.07 10.29
CA GLN A 64 -3.40 -3.38 11.27
C GLN A 64 -4.52 -2.36 11.18
N TYR A 65 -5.76 -2.85 11.18
CA TYR A 65 -6.95 -2.05 11.40
C TYR A 65 -7.32 -2.14 12.88
N THR A 66 -7.61 -1.01 13.50
CA THR A 66 -8.01 -0.95 14.90
C THR A 66 -9.33 -0.20 15.02
N ASN A 67 -10.24 -0.84 15.73
CA ASN A 67 -11.47 -0.23 16.23
C ASN A 67 -11.32 -0.09 17.74
N ASP A 68 -11.16 1.15 18.23
CA ASP A 68 -11.09 1.43 19.66
C ASP A 68 -12.43 1.97 20.18
N PRO A 69 -13.26 1.09 20.79
CA PRO A 69 -14.55 1.49 21.36
C PRO A 69 -14.40 2.33 22.64
N HIS A 70 -13.20 2.40 23.24
CA HIS A 70 -12.94 3.11 24.50
C HIS A 70 -12.26 4.47 24.30
N SER A 71 -11.98 4.85 23.06
CA SER A 71 -11.47 6.17 22.73
C SER A 71 -12.43 7.29 23.17
N ARG A 72 -11.88 8.41 23.66
CA ARG A 72 -12.66 9.59 24.11
C ARG A 72 -13.59 10.14 23.02
N ASN A 73 -13.21 9.94 21.77
CA ASN A 73 -14.03 10.19 20.60
C ASN A 73 -14.67 8.88 20.18
N ALA A 74 -15.83 8.56 20.76
CA ALA A 74 -16.58 7.31 20.58
C ALA A 74 -16.32 6.60 19.22
N ASN A 75 -15.85 5.35 19.28
CA ASN A 75 -15.55 4.48 18.13
C ASN A 75 -14.51 5.04 17.15
N MET A 76 -13.30 5.26 17.63
CA MET A 76 -12.18 5.66 16.79
C MET A 76 -11.68 4.48 15.94
N LEU A 77 -11.79 4.62 14.63
CA LEU A 77 -11.26 3.69 13.64
C LEU A 77 -9.97 4.24 13.05
N TYR A 78 -8.94 3.40 12.96
CA TYR A 78 -7.67 3.78 12.36
C TYR A 78 -6.86 2.58 11.86
N TYR A 79 -5.82 2.88 11.09
CA TYR A 79 -4.85 1.92 10.59
C TYR A 79 -3.48 2.22 11.18
N THR A 80 -2.81 1.16 11.63
CA THR A 80 -1.37 1.17 11.90
C THR A 80 -0.64 0.61 10.70
N ILE A 81 0.34 1.36 10.20
CA ILE A 81 1.20 0.98 9.08
C ILE A 81 2.63 0.94 9.60
N ALA A 82 3.31 -0.19 9.48
CA ALA A 82 4.69 -0.35 9.91
C ALA A 82 5.58 -0.95 8.82
N PHE A 83 6.61 -0.21 8.43
CA PHE A 83 7.70 -0.63 7.56
C PHE A 83 8.82 -1.19 8.43
N VAL A 84 8.84 -2.52 8.57
CA VAL A 84 9.55 -3.20 9.66
C VAL A 84 11.06 -3.02 9.54
N GLN A 85 11.61 -3.15 8.33
CA GLN A 85 13.05 -2.99 8.09
C GLN A 85 13.52 -1.56 8.30
N GLN A 86 12.69 -0.59 7.91
CA GLN A 86 12.98 0.84 8.02
C GLN A 86 12.77 1.34 9.45
N LYS A 87 12.16 0.54 10.34
CA LYS A 87 11.77 0.92 11.71
C LYS A 87 10.88 2.17 11.72
N VAL A 88 10.04 2.31 10.69
CA VAL A 88 9.10 3.41 10.56
C VAL A 88 7.69 2.86 10.74
N SER A 89 6.96 3.43 11.69
CA SER A 89 5.54 3.19 11.85
C SER A 89 4.78 4.50 12.02
N PHE A 90 3.51 4.48 11.66
CA PHE A 90 2.59 5.58 11.92
C PHE A 90 1.13 5.08 11.86
N GLU A 91 0.24 5.94 12.35
CA GLU A 91 -1.20 5.68 12.43
C GLU A 91 -1.98 6.67 11.57
N THR A 92 -3.08 6.24 10.97
CA THR A 92 -3.91 7.09 10.12
C THR A 92 -5.38 6.69 10.13
N GLN A 93 -6.27 7.68 10.09
CA GLN A 93 -7.71 7.51 9.88
C GLN A 93 -8.11 7.72 8.42
N LYS A 94 -7.18 8.20 7.57
CA LYS A 94 -7.47 8.56 6.18
C LYS A 94 -7.78 7.35 5.28
N PHE A 95 -7.53 6.14 5.76
CA PHE A 95 -7.92 4.89 5.10
C PHE A 95 -9.17 4.25 5.69
N ASN A 96 -9.90 4.93 6.58
CA ASN A 96 -11.16 4.43 7.12
C ASN A 96 -12.07 3.94 5.98
N GLN A 97 -12.65 2.75 6.15
CA GLN A 97 -13.47 2.01 5.16
C GLN A 97 -12.68 1.29 4.04
N HIS A 98 -11.34 1.33 4.01
CA HIS A 98 -10.54 0.56 3.06
C HIS A 98 -10.04 -0.76 3.65
N GLY A 99 -10.43 -1.92 3.10
CA GLY A 99 -9.80 -3.19 3.52
C GLY A 99 -8.27 -3.18 3.38
N LEU A 100 -7.54 -3.93 4.22
CA LEU A 100 -6.06 -3.94 4.28
C LEU A 100 -5.40 -4.10 2.89
N LYS A 101 -5.96 -4.96 2.04
CA LYS A 101 -5.50 -5.13 0.65
C LYS A 101 -5.58 -3.84 -0.17
N LYS A 102 -6.62 -3.03 0.00
CA LYS A 102 -6.76 -1.73 -0.68
C LYS A 102 -5.72 -0.73 -0.19
N VAL A 103 -5.39 -0.74 1.10
CA VAL A 103 -4.30 0.08 1.67
C VAL A 103 -2.98 -0.31 1.03
N PHE A 104 -2.67 -1.60 0.95
CA PHE A 104 -1.49 -2.09 0.23
C PHE A 104 -1.45 -1.65 -1.24
N LYS A 105 -2.56 -1.83 -1.99
CA LYS A 105 -2.65 -1.37 -3.39
C LYS A 105 -2.39 0.13 -3.53
N LYS A 106 -2.82 0.93 -2.56
CA LYS A 106 -2.57 2.37 -2.53
C LYS A 106 -1.08 2.67 -2.36
N MET A 107 -0.37 1.91 -1.52
CA MET A 107 1.08 2.05 -1.34
C MET A 107 1.87 1.69 -2.60
N VAL A 108 1.47 0.62 -3.29
CA VAL A 108 2.02 0.27 -4.62
C VAL A 108 1.79 1.40 -5.62
N LYS A 109 0.56 1.93 -5.68
CA LYS A 109 0.21 3.05 -6.57
C LYS A 109 0.98 4.34 -6.30
N GLU A 110 1.31 4.62 -5.04
CA GLU A 110 2.10 5.81 -4.63
C GLU A 110 3.62 5.55 -4.74
N GLY A 111 4.05 4.39 -5.27
CA GLY A 111 5.45 4.06 -5.52
C GLY A 111 6.24 3.68 -4.27
N ILE A 112 5.57 3.37 -3.16
CA ILE A 112 6.24 3.01 -1.89
C ILE A 112 6.72 1.57 -1.95
N VAL A 113 5.86 0.67 -2.40
CA VAL A 113 6.21 -0.72 -2.66
C VAL A 113 6.54 -0.81 -4.15
N LEU A 114 7.80 -1.09 -4.45
CA LEU A 114 8.29 -1.17 -5.81
C LEU A 114 7.90 -2.51 -6.48
N PRO A 115 7.96 -2.61 -7.82
CA PRO A 115 7.61 -3.84 -8.54
C PRO A 115 8.48 -5.07 -8.21
N ASP A 116 9.57 -4.90 -7.46
CA ASP A 116 10.43 -5.97 -6.96
C ASP A 116 10.13 -6.36 -5.49
N GLY A 117 9.12 -5.72 -4.88
CA GLY A 117 8.74 -5.94 -3.49
C GLY A 117 9.57 -5.17 -2.47
N THR A 118 10.51 -4.33 -2.90
CA THR A 118 11.29 -3.46 -1.99
C THR A 118 10.54 -2.18 -1.65
N ILE A 119 11.01 -1.48 -0.61
CA ILE A 119 10.43 -0.21 -0.14
C ILE A 119 11.28 0.96 -0.64
N ASP A 120 10.65 1.88 -1.37
CA ASP A 120 11.21 3.21 -1.62
C ASP A 120 11.10 4.05 -0.35
N VAL A 121 12.24 4.30 0.29
CA VAL A 121 12.34 5.02 1.56
C VAL A 121 11.87 6.47 1.43
N GLU A 122 12.17 7.14 0.33
CA GLU A 122 11.78 8.53 0.14
C GLU A 122 10.26 8.65 -0.08
N ALA A 123 9.70 7.74 -0.88
CA ALA A 123 8.25 7.65 -1.07
C ALA A 123 7.52 7.29 0.23
N MET A 124 8.08 6.36 1.02
CA MET A 124 7.58 5.98 2.34
C MET A 124 7.55 7.19 3.29
N GLU A 125 8.63 7.98 3.36
CA GLU A 125 8.68 9.17 4.22
C GLU A 125 7.65 10.22 3.81
N ARG A 126 7.54 10.51 2.50
CA ARG A 126 6.49 11.42 1.98
C ARG A 126 5.09 10.90 2.29
N PHE A 127 4.88 9.59 2.19
CA PHE A 127 3.60 8.97 2.51
C PHE A 127 3.28 9.09 4.01
N LYS A 128 4.25 8.86 4.89
CA LYS A 128 4.10 9.10 6.32
C LYS A 128 3.69 10.55 6.60
N VAL A 129 4.44 11.52 6.09
CA VAL A 129 4.14 12.96 6.28
C VAL A 129 2.71 13.31 5.81
N LYS A 130 2.27 12.71 4.70
CA LYS A 130 0.94 12.96 4.12
C LYS A 130 -0.20 12.34 4.94
N TYR A 131 0.00 11.14 5.47
CA TYR A 131 -1.09 10.34 6.05
C TYR A 131 -1.07 10.21 7.58
N GLU A 132 0.06 10.44 8.25
CA GLU A 132 0.17 10.33 9.70
C GLU A 132 -0.77 11.28 10.45
N ASP A 133 -1.59 10.73 11.34
CA ASP A 133 -2.56 11.46 12.16
C ASP A 133 -2.20 11.44 13.66
N ASN A 134 -1.06 10.86 14.05
CA ASN A 134 -0.54 10.80 15.43
C ASN A 134 -1.58 10.37 16.50
N ILE A 135 -2.36 9.32 16.19
CA ILE A 135 -3.57 8.95 16.92
C ILE A 135 -3.31 8.55 18.37
N SER A 136 -2.26 7.78 18.60
CA SER A 136 -1.77 7.36 19.92
C SER A 136 -1.57 8.51 20.90
N LYS A 137 -1.31 9.74 20.45
CA LYS A 137 -1.23 10.94 21.31
C LYS A 137 -2.58 11.36 21.90
N PHE A 138 -3.68 10.95 21.29
CA PHE A 138 -5.05 11.26 21.70
C PHE A 138 -5.71 10.11 22.49
N LEU A 139 -5.08 8.93 22.55
CA LEU A 139 -5.55 7.74 23.28
C LEU A 139 -5.19 7.76 24.78
N VAL A 140 -4.91 8.93 25.36
CA VAL A 140 -4.54 9.08 26.78
C VAL A 140 -5.60 8.45 27.70
N ARG A 141 -5.21 7.36 28.36
CA ARG A 141 -5.86 6.79 29.55
C ARG A 141 -5.77 7.76 30.73
#